data_AF-A0A2Z6GNU3-F1
#
_entry.id   AF-A0A2Z6GNU3-F1
#
_cell.length_a   1.000
_cell.length_b   1.000
_cell.length_c   1.000
_cell.angle_alpha   90.00
_cell.angle_beta   90.00
_cell.angle_gamma   90.00
#
_symmetry.space_group_name_H-M   'P 1'
#
loop_
_entity.id
_entity.type
_entity.pdbx_description
1 polymer ?
#
loop_
_entity_poly.entity_id
_entity_poly.type
_entity_poly.pdbx_seq_one_letter_code
_entity_poly.pdbx_strand_id
1 'polypeptide(L)'
;MSQAELNAQAKALLAAAGYGPNRPLKLTLLYNTSENHQKIAIAVASMWKKNLGVEVKLQNQEWKTYIDSRNTGNFDVIRASWVGDYNEPSTFLSLLTSTHSGNISRFNDPAYDKILAQAAVENSAKARNDDYNAAEKIIMVKAPIAPIYQYTNGRLIKPWLKGYPITNPEDVAYSRTMYIVKH
;
A
#
# COMPACT_ATOMS: atom_id res chain seq x y z
N MET A 1 -7.45 17.05 -10.61
CA MET A 1 -8.06 16.27 -11.72
C MET A 1 -9.28 15.55 -11.19
N SER A 2 -10.35 15.49 -11.98
CA SER A 2 -11.53 14.70 -11.69
C SER A 2 -11.29 13.20 -11.93
N GLN A 3 -12.16 12.34 -11.41
CA GLN A 3 -12.10 10.89 -11.67
C GLN A 3 -12.24 10.57 -13.18
N ALA A 4 -13.01 11.38 -13.91
CA ALA A 4 -13.17 11.20 -15.35
C ALA A 4 -11.86 11.46 -16.11
N GLU A 5 -11.14 12.52 -15.75
CA GLU A 5 -9.82 12.85 -16.31
C GLU A 5 -8.79 11.76 -16.00
N LEU A 6 -8.77 11.26 -14.75
CA LEU A 6 -7.90 10.15 -14.34
C LEU A 6 -8.19 8.87 -15.16
N ASN A 7 -9.46 8.53 -15.33
CA ASN A 7 -9.85 7.37 -16.14
C ASN A 7 -9.46 7.53 -17.61
N ALA A 8 -9.60 8.73 -18.17
CA ALA A 8 -9.20 9.02 -19.55
C ALA A 8 -7.67 8.88 -19.73
N GLN A 9 -6.89 9.41 -18.80
CA GLN A 9 -5.43 9.28 -18.79
C GLN A 9 -5.01 7.81 -18.67
N ALA A 10 -5.62 7.05 -17.77
CA ALA A 10 -5.33 5.63 -17.59
C ALA A 10 -5.64 4.80 -18.85
N LYS A 11 -6.74 5.09 -19.55
CA LYS A 11 -7.06 4.47 -20.85
C LYS A 11 -6.02 4.81 -21.92
N ALA A 12 -5.58 6.07 -21.99
CA ALA A 12 -4.56 6.49 -22.95
C ALA A 12 -3.23 5.78 -22.72
N LEU A 13 -2.81 5.64 -21.46
CA LEU A 13 -1.61 4.88 -21.09
C LEU A 13 -1.75 3.39 -21.44
N LEU A 14 -2.91 2.79 -21.18
CA LEU A 14 -3.17 1.38 -21.52
C LEU A 14 -3.14 1.15 -23.04
N ALA A 15 -3.68 2.08 -23.82
CA ALA A 15 -3.62 2.06 -25.28
C ALA A 15 -2.19 2.24 -25.81
N ALA A 16 -1.41 3.17 -25.23
CA ALA A 16 0.00 3.35 -25.57
C ALA A 16 0.84 2.10 -25.25
N ALA A 17 0.45 1.32 -24.24
CA ALA A 17 1.04 0.01 -23.92
C ALA A 17 0.57 -1.12 -24.87
N GLY A 18 -0.29 -0.84 -25.85
CA GLY A 18 -0.74 -1.79 -26.86
C GLY A 18 -1.97 -2.63 -26.48
N TYR A 19 -2.69 -2.26 -25.42
CA TYR A 19 -3.92 -2.93 -25.00
C TYR A 19 -5.16 -2.14 -25.43
N GLY A 20 -6.25 -2.85 -25.72
CA GLY A 20 -7.50 -2.22 -26.15
C GLY A 20 -8.62 -3.24 -26.33
N PRO A 21 -9.77 -2.87 -26.92
CA PRO A 21 -10.93 -3.75 -27.03
C PRO A 21 -10.64 -5.09 -27.73
N ASN A 22 -9.74 -5.10 -28.72
CA ASN A 22 -9.37 -6.31 -29.47
C ASN A 22 -8.21 -7.09 -28.83
N ARG A 23 -7.55 -6.51 -27.82
CA ARG A 23 -6.43 -7.09 -27.08
C ARG A 23 -6.52 -6.64 -25.63
N PRO A 24 -7.50 -7.13 -24.86
CA PRO A 24 -7.67 -6.71 -23.47
C PRO A 24 -6.48 -7.15 -22.64
N LEU A 25 -6.07 -6.31 -21.69
CA LEU A 25 -5.10 -6.68 -20.66
C LEU A 25 -5.76 -7.73 -19.75
N LYS A 26 -5.11 -8.88 -19.59
CA LYS A 26 -5.56 -9.98 -18.74
C LYS A 26 -4.57 -10.17 -17.60
N LEU A 27 -5.03 -10.08 -16.36
CA LEU A 27 -4.19 -10.22 -15.16
C LEU A 27 -4.91 -11.06 -14.11
N THR A 28 -4.12 -11.67 -13.23
CA THR A 28 -4.60 -12.33 -12.01
C THR A 28 -4.35 -11.45 -10.79
N LEU A 29 -5.41 -11.17 -10.03
CA LEU A 29 -5.33 -10.53 -8.71
C LEU A 29 -5.32 -11.62 -7.63
N LEU A 30 -4.15 -11.85 -7.06
CA LEU A 30 -3.90 -12.80 -5.98
C LEU A 30 -4.16 -12.18 -4.61
N TYR A 31 -4.85 -12.90 -3.73
CA TYR A 31 -5.02 -12.54 -2.32
C TYR A 31 -5.04 -13.78 -1.42
N ASN A 32 -4.71 -13.61 -0.14
CA ASN A 32 -4.89 -14.68 0.84
C ASN A 32 -6.37 -14.85 1.19
N THR A 33 -6.82 -16.09 1.41
CA THR A 33 -8.23 -16.43 1.73
C THR A 33 -8.74 -15.60 2.92
N SER A 34 -9.70 -14.71 2.64
CA SER A 34 -10.32 -13.78 3.58
C SER A 34 -11.53 -13.13 2.92
N GLU A 35 -12.67 -13.10 3.60
CA GLU A 35 -13.89 -12.46 3.07
C GLU A 35 -13.69 -10.97 2.77
N ASN A 36 -12.95 -10.27 3.63
CA ASN A 36 -12.67 -8.85 3.45
C ASN A 36 -11.79 -8.61 2.23
N HIS A 37 -10.75 -9.42 2.04
CA HIS A 37 -9.88 -9.29 0.87
C HIS A 37 -10.61 -9.65 -0.42
N GLN A 38 -11.48 -10.67 -0.37
CA GLN A 38 -12.33 -11.03 -1.50
C GLN A 38 -13.27 -9.90 -1.91
N LYS A 39 -13.95 -9.25 -0.95
CA LYS A 39 -14.84 -8.11 -1.24
C LYS A 39 -14.09 -6.95 -1.90
N ILE A 40 -12.90 -6.62 -1.40
CA ILE A 40 -12.05 -5.57 -1.98
C ILE A 40 -11.59 -5.98 -3.39
N ALA A 41 -11.14 -7.22 -3.57
CA ALA A 41 -10.67 -7.72 -4.86
C ALA A 41 -11.78 -7.72 -5.93
N ILE A 42 -13.01 -8.10 -5.57
CA ILE A 42 -14.19 -8.01 -6.45
C ILE A 42 -14.47 -6.56 -6.84
N ALA A 43 -14.43 -5.63 -5.88
CA ALA A 43 -14.66 -4.21 -6.15
C ALA A 43 -13.59 -3.64 -7.09
N VAL A 44 -12.32 -3.92 -6.84
CA VAL A 44 -11.19 -3.48 -7.69
C VAL A 44 -11.31 -4.07 -9.11
N ALA A 45 -11.58 -5.37 -9.22
CA ALA A 45 -11.78 -6.02 -10.52
C ALA A 45 -12.94 -5.40 -11.29
N SER A 46 -14.05 -5.08 -10.62
CA SER A 46 -15.20 -4.38 -11.22
C SER A 46 -14.84 -2.97 -11.68
N MET A 47 -14.09 -2.22 -10.87
CA MET A 47 -13.61 -0.89 -11.21
C MET A 47 -12.68 -0.92 -12.42
N TRP A 48 -11.70 -1.83 -12.47
CA TRP A 48 -10.80 -1.98 -13.62
C TRP A 48 -11.53 -2.40 -14.88
N LYS A 49 -12.51 -3.30 -14.78
CA LYS A 49 -13.36 -3.68 -15.92
C LYS A 49 -14.17 -2.49 -16.44
N LYS A 50 -14.89 -1.80 -15.55
CA LYS A 50 -15.77 -0.66 -15.92
C LYS A 50 -14.97 0.53 -16.46
N ASN A 51 -13.86 0.86 -15.81
CA ASN A 51 -13.13 2.10 -16.08
C ASN A 51 -12.07 1.90 -17.17
N LEU A 52 -11.47 0.71 -17.29
CA LEU A 52 -10.31 0.46 -18.15
C LEU A 52 -10.52 -0.68 -19.16
N GLY A 53 -11.56 -1.52 -19.01
CA GLY A 53 -11.78 -2.68 -19.87
C GLY A 53 -10.82 -3.85 -19.62
N VAL A 54 -10.13 -3.85 -18.47
CA VAL A 54 -9.19 -4.92 -18.07
C VAL A 54 -9.96 -6.16 -17.64
N GLU A 55 -9.49 -7.34 -18.05
CA GLU A 55 -10.00 -8.64 -17.60
C GLU A 55 -9.19 -9.13 -16.41
N VAL A 56 -9.84 -9.27 -15.26
CA VAL A 56 -9.17 -9.60 -14.00
C VAL A 56 -9.69 -10.93 -13.50
N LYS A 57 -8.80 -11.92 -13.40
CA LYS A 57 -9.09 -13.18 -12.72
C LYS A 57 -8.77 -13.03 -11.24
N LEU A 58 -9.70 -13.42 -10.37
CA LEU A 58 -9.45 -13.47 -8.93
C LEU A 58 -8.89 -14.84 -8.56
N GLN A 59 -7.85 -14.86 -7.73
CA GLN A 59 -7.27 -16.08 -7.20
C GLN A 59 -7.03 -15.93 -5.70
N ASN A 60 -7.59 -16.85 -4.91
CA ASN A 60 -7.28 -16.94 -3.49
C ASN A 60 -6.34 -18.12 -3.20
N GLN A 61 -5.51 -17.96 -2.18
CA GLN A 61 -4.63 -19.01 -1.67
C GLN A 61 -4.69 -19.06 -0.13
N GLU A 62 -4.44 -20.23 0.46
CA GLU A 62 -4.14 -20.34 1.89
C GLU A 62 -2.90 -19.48 2.23
N TRP A 63 -2.83 -18.99 3.47
CA TRP A 63 -1.83 -18.00 3.88
C TRP A 63 -0.40 -18.41 3.57
N LYS A 64 0.00 -19.67 3.86
CA LYS A 64 1.36 -20.13 3.59
C LYS A 64 1.67 -20.11 2.09
N THR A 65 0.77 -20.66 1.26
CA THR A 65 0.92 -20.65 -0.20
C THR A 65 0.94 -19.24 -0.79
N TYR A 66 0.14 -18.32 -0.22
CA TYR A 66 0.16 -16.90 -0.57
C TYR A 66 1.52 -16.26 -0.27
N ILE A 67 2.09 -16.52 0.90
CA ILE A 67 3.42 -16.01 1.27
C ILE A 67 4.50 -16.54 0.32
N ASP A 68 4.44 -17.82 -0.04
CA ASP A 68 5.38 -18.41 -0.98
C ASP A 68 5.26 -17.77 -2.37
N SER A 69 4.03 -17.61 -2.89
CA SER A 69 3.79 -16.94 -4.18
C SER A 69 4.26 -15.48 -4.17
N ARG A 70 4.02 -14.76 -3.07
CA ARG A 70 4.49 -13.39 -2.85
C ARG A 70 6.02 -13.30 -2.88
N ASN A 71 6.71 -14.17 -2.16
CA ASN A 71 8.18 -14.10 -2.04
C ASN A 71 8.87 -14.59 -3.32
N THR A 72 8.29 -15.57 -4.01
CA THR A 72 8.80 -16.09 -5.29
C THR A 72 8.45 -15.20 -6.48
N GLY A 73 7.54 -14.22 -6.33
CA GLY A 73 7.13 -13.34 -7.43
C GLY A 73 6.17 -14.01 -8.41
N ASN A 74 5.55 -15.11 -8.01
CA ASN A 74 4.61 -15.86 -8.83
C ASN A 74 3.21 -15.23 -8.78
N PHE A 75 3.08 -14.02 -9.31
CA PHE A 75 1.83 -13.26 -9.38
C PHE A 75 1.92 -12.16 -10.45
N ASP A 76 0.76 -11.72 -10.94
CA ASP A 76 0.67 -10.49 -11.76
C ASP A 76 0.44 -9.28 -10.84
N VAL A 77 -0.63 -9.34 -10.04
CA VAL A 77 -0.95 -8.36 -9.00
C VAL A 77 -1.30 -9.11 -7.72
N ILE A 78 -0.79 -8.64 -6.59
CA ILE A 78 -1.01 -9.28 -5.29
C ILE A 78 -1.51 -8.26 -4.28
N ARG A 79 -2.55 -8.61 -3.51
CA ARG A 79 -2.96 -7.84 -2.33
C ARG A 79 -1.82 -7.84 -1.33
N ALA A 80 -1.44 -6.68 -0.81
CA ALA A 80 -0.41 -6.54 0.21
C ALA A 80 -0.88 -5.60 1.33
N SER A 81 -0.09 -5.53 2.39
CA SER A 81 -0.31 -4.67 3.54
C SER A 81 1.01 -4.44 4.26
N TRP A 82 1.15 -3.28 4.87
CA TRP A 82 2.20 -3.00 5.84
C TRP A 82 1.62 -2.23 7.01
N VAL A 83 2.13 -2.50 8.20
CA VAL A 83 1.90 -1.73 9.42
C VAL A 83 3.29 -1.31 9.87
N GLY A 84 3.48 -0.02 10.15
CA GLY A 84 4.79 0.50 10.51
C GLY A 84 5.29 -0.14 11.81
N ASP A 85 6.55 -0.58 11.80
CA ASP A 85 7.21 -1.15 12.98
C ASP A 85 7.60 -0.06 14.00
N TYR A 86 7.70 1.19 13.53
CA TYR A 86 7.95 2.39 14.31
C TYR A 86 7.37 3.62 13.60
N ASN A 87 7.06 4.67 14.35
CA ASN A 87 6.38 5.87 13.84
C ASN A 87 7.33 6.83 13.10
N GLU A 88 7.89 6.38 11.98
CA GLU A 88 8.79 7.16 11.12
C GLU A 88 8.68 6.66 9.66
N PRO A 89 8.64 7.54 8.63
CA PRO A 89 8.38 7.14 7.23
C PRO A 89 9.25 6.02 6.67
N SER A 90 10.49 5.88 7.13
CA SER A 90 11.42 4.85 6.67
C SER A 90 10.94 3.42 6.92
N THR A 91 10.05 3.18 7.90
CA THR A 91 9.44 1.85 8.08
C THR A 91 8.63 1.41 6.86
N PHE A 92 8.07 2.36 6.09
CA PHE A 92 7.35 2.09 4.85
C PHE A 92 8.27 2.21 3.63
N LEU A 93 9.03 3.32 3.54
CA LEU A 93 9.80 3.65 2.34
C LEU A 93 10.98 2.71 2.11
N SER A 94 11.58 2.14 3.17
CA SER A 94 12.67 1.17 3.02
C SER A 94 12.23 -0.12 2.31
N LEU A 95 10.95 -0.49 2.36
CA LEU A 95 10.40 -1.70 1.75
C LEU A 95 10.64 -1.79 0.24
N LEU A 96 10.70 -0.64 -0.44
CA LEU A 96 10.84 -0.56 -1.89
C LEU A 96 12.29 -0.38 -2.34
N THR A 97 13.26 -0.37 -1.42
CA THR A 97 14.67 -0.41 -1.83
C THR A 97 14.99 -1.75 -2.50
N SER A 98 15.90 -1.74 -3.48
CA SER A 98 16.09 -2.86 -4.41
C SER A 98 16.49 -4.18 -3.74
N THR A 99 17.17 -4.11 -2.60
CA THR A 99 17.69 -5.26 -1.85
C THR A 99 16.83 -5.64 -0.64
N HIS A 100 15.75 -4.89 -0.36
CA HIS A 100 14.90 -5.15 0.80
C HIS A 100 14.17 -6.49 0.66
N SER A 101 14.25 -7.34 1.69
CA SER A 101 13.61 -8.66 1.68
C SER A 101 12.08 -8.59 1.59
N GLY A 102 11.50 -7.50 2.10
CA GLY A 102 10.08 -7.16 2.01
C GLY A 102 9.65 -6.50 0.70
N ASN A 103 10.55 -6.33 -0.29
CA ASN A 103 10.21 -5.71 -1.58
C ASN A 103 9.39 -6.66 -2.46
N ILE A 104 8.09 -6.75 -2.17
CA ILE A 104 7.14 -7.61 -2.88
C ILE A 104 7.12 -7.27 -4.39
N SER A 105 7.12 -5.98 -4.71
CA SER A 105 7.03 -5.49 -6.10
C SER A 105 8.27 -5.78 -6.95
N ARG A 106 9.39 -6.21 -6.32
CA ARG A 106 10.71 -6.32 -6.95
C ARG A 106 11.17 -5.01 -7.59
N PHE A 107 10.73 -3.89 -7.03
CA PHE A 107 11.08 -2.57 -7.53
C PHE A 107 12.59 -2.36 -7.43
N ASN A 108 13.21 -1.94 -8.52
CA ASN A 108 14.63 -1.68 -8.60
C ASN A 108 14.84 -0.38 -9.36
N ASP A 109 15.06 0.70 -8.62
CA ASP A 109 15.32 2.03 -9.16
C ASP A 109 16.50 2.65 -8.40
N PRO A 110 17.67 2.79 -9.05
CA PRO A 110 18.87 3.33 -8.40
C PRO A 110 18.70 4.75 -7.85
N ALA A 111 17.78 5.56 -8.41
CA ALA A 111 17.52 6.89 -7.89
C ALA A 111 16.72 6.83 -6.58
N TYR A 112 15.77 5.90 -6.49
CA TYR A 112 15.06 5.60 -5.25
C TYR A 112 16.03 5.13 -4.15
N ASP A 113 16.87 4.13 -4.45
CA ASP A 113 17.84 3.61 -3.49
C ASP A 113 18.80 4.70 -2.99
N LYS A 114 19.28 5.56 -3.90
CA LYS A 114 20.16 6.68 -3.54
C LYS A 114 19.49 7.66 -2.58
N ILE A 115 18.23 8.03 -2.80
CA ILE A 115 17.49 8.94 -1.94
C ILE A 115 17.33 8.34 -0.54
N LEU A 116 16.99 7.05 -0.45
CA LEU A 116 16.82 6.39 0.84
C LEU A 116 18.14 6.23 1.60
N ALA A 117 19.25 5.96 0.90
CA ALA A 117 20.57 5.94 1.50
C ALA A 117 20.99 7.32 2.03
N GLN A 118 20.65 8.41 1.33
CA GLN A 118 20.88 9.78 1.79
C GLN A 118 20.05 10.10 3.04
N ALA A 119 18.75 9.80 3.01
CA ALA A 119 17.85 10.04 4.13
C ALA A 119 18.31 9.33 5.43
N ALA A 120 18.95 8.16 5.30
CA ALA A 120 19.45 7.38 6.44
C ALA A 120 20.63 8.02 7.18
N VAL A 121 21.38 8.91 6.54
CA VAL A 121 22.54 9.62 7.13
C VAL A 121 22.27 11.10 7.38
N GLU A 122 21.05 11.57 7.11
CA GLU A 122 20.65 12.97 7.20
C GLU A 122 20.27 13.37 8.63
N ASN A 123 20.97 14.37 9.17
CA ASN A 123 20.79 14.85 10.53
C ASN A 123 19.63 15.86 10.64
N SER A 124 19.35 16.61 9.57
CA SER A 124 18.25 17.56 9.56
C SER A 124 16.92 16.86 9.31
N ALA A 125 16.00 16.95 10.28
CA ALA A 125 14.64 16.41 10.11
C ALA A 125 13.92 16.99 8.89
N LYS A 126 14.17 18.27 8.56
CA LYS A 126 13.62 18.88 7.36
C LYS A 126 14.19 18.26 6.08
N ALA A 127 15.52 18.14 5.98
CA ALA A 127 16.15 17.60 4.79
C ALA A 127 15.75 16.13 4.57
N ARG A 128 15.70 15.33 5.66
CA ARG A 128 15.24 13.95 5.61
C ARG A 128 13.79 13.83 5.14
N ASN A 129 12.91 14.73 5.58
CA ASN A 129 11.52 14.78 5.09
C ASN A 129 11.42 15.21 3.62
N ASP A 130 12.30 16.10 3.14
CA ASP A 130 12.36 16.46 1.73
C ASP A 130 12.80 15.25 0.88
N ASP A 131 13.75 14.44 1.37
CA ASP A 131 14.16 13.17 0.75
C ASP A 131 13.01 12.15 0.70
N TYR A 132 12.25 11.99 1.79
CA TYR A 132 11.07 11.11 1.80
C TYR A 132 9.99 11.54 0.80
N ASN A 133 9.74 12.84 0.66
CA ASN A 133 8.83 13.35 -0.38
C ASN A 133 9.35 13.05 -1.79
N ALA A 134 10.67 13.13 -2.01
CA ALA A 134 11.27 12.77 -3.28
C ALA A 134 11.12 11.27 -3.59
N ALA A 135 11.27 10.40 -2.58
CA ALA A 135 11.04 8.97 -2.68
C ALA A 135 9.57 8.66 -3.03
N GLU A 136 8.60 9.24 -2.32
CA GLU A 136 7.16 9.10 -2.60
C GLU A 136 6.79 9.58 -4.01
N LYS A 137 7.44 10.66 -4.49
CA LYS A 137 7.24 11.12 -5.87
C LYS A 137 7.69 10.08 -6.90
N ILE A 138 8.79 9.36 -6.65
CA ILE A 138 9.22 8.25 -7.52
C ILE A 138 8.17 7.13 -7.49
N ILE A 139 7.66 6.76 -6.31
CA ILE A 139 6.60 5.75 -6.17
C ILE A 139 5.36 6.16 -6.98
N MET A 140 4.93 7.42 -6.87
CA MET A 140 3.77 7.94 -7.59
C MET A 140 3.97 7.88 -9.11
N VAL A 141 5.15 8.21 -9.62
CA VAL A 141 5.44 8.26 -11.06
C VAL A 141 5.67 6.87 -11.65
N LYS A 142 6.37 6.00 -10.93
CA LYS A 142 6.76 4.66 -11.40
C LYS A 142 5.70 3.60 -11.08
N ALA A 143 4.81 3.88 -10.13
CA ALA A 143 3.72 3.02 -9.66
C ALA A 143 4.12 1.55 -9.39
N PRO A 144 5.19 1.26 -8.62
CA PRO A 144 5.54 -0.11 -8.26
C PRO A 144 4.50 -0.76 -7.34
N ILE A 145 3.70 0.08 -6.66
CA ILE A 145 2.56 -0.31 -5.82
C ILE A 145 1.38 0.63 -6.10
N ALA A 146 0.18 0.22 -5.70
CA ALA A 146 -1.03 1.03 -5.77
C ALA A 146 -1.66 1.14 -4.36
N PRO A 147 -1.31 2.17 -3.56
CA PRO A 147 -1.93 2.39 -2.26
C PRO A 147 -3.46 2.58 -2.39
N ILE A 148 -4.24 1.89 -1.57
CA ILE A 148 -5.72 1.90 -1.65
C ILE A 148 -6.33 2.70 -0.49
N TYR A 149 -5.93 2.41 0.74
CA TYR A 149 -6.45 3.06 1.94
C TYR A 149 -5.45 2.96 3.10
N GLN A 150 -5.66 3.80 4.11
CA GLN A 150 -4.99 3.70 5.40
C GLN A 150 -5.90 2.99 6.39
N TYR A 151 -5.37 2.02 7.16
CA TYR A 151 -6.17 1.33 8.17
C TYR A 151 -6.68 2.30 9.23
N THR A 152 -7.85 1.99 9.81
CA THR A 152 -8.40 2.72 10.94
C THR A 152 -8.63 1.77 12.10
N ASN A 153 -8.15 2.15 13.28
CA ASN A 153 -8.33 1.38 14.52
C ASN A 153 -9.54 1.93 15.27
N GLY A 154 -10.75 1.50 14.87
CA GLY A 154 -11.99 1.86 15.55
C GLY A 154 -12.07 1.18 16.92
N ARG A 155 -12.29 1.96 18.00
CA ARG A 155 -12.42 1.44 19.37
C ARG A 155 -13.69 1.94 20.05
N LEU A 156 -14.33 1.05 20.82
CA LEU A 156 -15.39 1.42 21.76
C LEU A 156 -14.77 1.69 23.13
N ILE A 157 -14.83 2.94 23.58
CA ILE A 157 -14.28 3.37 24.87
C ILE A 157 -15.44 3.91 25.71
N LYS A 158 -15.64 3.35 26.91
CA LYS A 158 -16.67 3.86 27.83
C LYS A 158 -16.43 5.34 28.14
N PRO A 159 -17.48 6.18 28.25
CA PRO A 159 -17.32 7.63 28.45
C PRO A 159 -16.47 8.00 29.67
N TRP A 160 -16.47 7.15 30.70
CA TRP A 160 -15.75 7.33 31.95
C TRP A 160 -14.26 6.95 31.92
N LEU A 161 -13.77 6.29 30.85
CA LEU A 161 -12.34 6.01 30.69
C LEU A 161 -11.67 7.17 29.94
N LYS A 162 -10.71 7.84 30.57
CA LYS A 162 -9.90 8.92 30.01
C LYS A 162 -8.42 8.53 29.96
N GLY A 163 -7.63 9.29 29.19
CA GLY A 163 -6.18 9.07 29.07
C GLY A 163 -5.74 7.93 28.14
N TYR A 164 -6.70 7.31 27.42
CA TYR A 164 -6.38 6.37 26.35
C TYR A 164 -5.87 7.14 25.11
N PRO A 165 -4.67 6.84 24.57
CA PRO A 165 -4.08 7.58 23.46
C PRO A 165 -4.67 7.16 22.10
N ILE A 166 -5.95 7.47 21.87
CA ILE A 166 -6.69 7.05 20.66
C ILE A 166 -6.08 7.55 19.34
N THR A 167 -5.27 8.61 19.40
CA THR A 167 -4.60 9.21 18.24
C THR A 167 -3.21 8.62 17.96
N ASN A 168 -2.72 7.68 18.78
CA ASN A 168 -1.45 7.02 18.52
C ASN A 168 -1.61 6.06 17.33
N PRO A 169 -0.90 6.27 16.20
CA PRO A 169 -1.05 5.43 15.01
C PRO A 169 -0.59 3.98 15.21
N GLU A 170 0.29 3.73 16.17
CA GLU A 170 0.78 2.38 16.54
C GLU A 170 -0.09 1.71 17.60
N ASP A 171 -1.11 2.41 18.11
CA ASP A 171 -1.99 1.92 19.18
C ASP A 171 -1.25 1.57 20.49
N VAL A 172 -0.03 2.10 20.66
CA VAL A 172 0.75 1.95 21.89
C VAL A 172 0.06 2.71 23.02
N ALA A 173 -0.42 1.94 24.00
CA ALA A 173 -1.15 2.45 25.15
C ALA A 173 -0.57 1.90 26.46
N TYR A 174 -0.52 2.75 27.49
CA TYR A 174 -0.01 2.36 28.81
C TYR A 174 -1.06 2.67 29.87
N SER A 175 -1.46 1.67 30.66
CA SER A 175 -2.49 1.87 31.71
C SER A 175 -2.15 2.98 32.71
N ARG A 176 -0.86 3.28 32.91
CA ARG A 176 -0.38 4.39 33.75
C ARG A 176 -0.83 5.78 33.28
N THR A 177 -1.24 5.94 32.02
CA THR A 177 -1.77 7.21 31.48
C THR A 177 -3.29 7.29 31.58
N MET A 178 -3.96 6.18 31.92
CA MET A 178 -5.40 6.06 31.92
C MET A 178 -5.98 6.30 33.31
N TYR A 179 -7.19 6.85 33.36
CA TYR A 179 -7.91 7.07 34.61
C TYR A 179 -9.42 7.02 34.40
N ILE A 180 -10.16 6.69 35.46
CA ILE A 180 -11.61 6.64 35.47
C ILE A 180 -12.14 7.94 36.07
N VAL A 181 -13.02 8.63 35.34
CA VAL A 181 -13.77 9.77 35.88
C VAL A 181 -15.06 9.29 36.55
N LYS A 182 -15.56 10.08 37.52
CA LYS A 182 -16.83 9.80 38.18
C LYS A 182 -17.95 9.69 37.13
N HIS A 183 -18.79 8.67 37.26
CA HIS A 183 -19.92 8.35 36.39
C HIS A 183 -21.11 7.90 37.24
#